data_AF-A0A1R4H9H4-F1
#
_entry.id   AF-A0A1R4H9H4-F1
#
_cell.length_a   1.000
_cell.length_b   1.000
_cell.length_c   1.000
_cell.angle_alpha   90.00
_cell.angle_beta   90.00
_cell.angle_gamma   90.00
#
_symmetry.space_group_name_H-M   'P 1'
#
loop_
_entity.id
_entity.type
_entity.pdbx_description
1 polymer ?
#
loop_
_entity_poly.entity_id
_entity_poly.type
_entity_poly.pdbx_seq_one_letter_code
_entity_poly.pdbx_strand_id
1 'polypeptide(L)'
;MNQEDNRTEHSDGQFEKTGQEWICGFWQRIIANWIDMAFLGLIGFGSGYFLEAYFVKIGVWGRLIGFCVAIIYFGVMNSTIFNGQTLGKKALKLRVVNIDNNPISLIRSLGRYCILGIPYFLNGASFSNENISPFWGHVLSLIIWAVICGGFFSIIYLYVFNRITRQSLHDLVFGTYVVNVGIKEKNIANVWKPHLIVVGVFFIAVLIVPLVKSNFSQQEPLVGLKNSQETLMKNPLVNHVSVLVGKTTSSSIKKGDTVTTFVKAQIFLKENQVLNKALARELAGTLANSYPQTMEKDIALIELIYAYDIGIFKKWFSYKYTFKP
;
A
#
# COMPACT_ATOMS: atom_id res chain seq x y z
N MET A 1 -23.10 -6.65 71.06
CA MET A 1 -21.84 -5.91 71.22
C MET A 1 -20.83 -6.55 70.30
N ASN A 2 -20.52 -5.82 69.21
CA ASN A 2 -19.41 -5.94 68.25
C ASN A 2 -18.19 -6.73 68.78
N GLN A 3 -17.41 -7.48 67.99
CA GLN A 3 -16.95 -7.18 66.63
C GLN A 3 -16.28 -8.45 66.07
N GLU A 4 -16.60 -8.81 64.82
CA GLU A 4 -15.92 -9.82 64.02
C GLU A 4 -14.61 -9.31 63.42
N ASP A 5 -13.68 -10.25 63.32
CA ASP A 5 -12.76 -10.54 62.22
C ASP A 5 -11.85 -9.42 61.68
N ASN A 6 -10.56 -9.59 61.98
CA ASN A 6 -9.47 -8.79 61.47
C ASN A 6 -8.66 -9.67 60.49
N ARG A 7 -9.06 -9.67 59.22
CA ARG A 7 -8.21 -10.14 58.11
C ARG A 7 -8.08 -9.03 57.08
N THR A 8 -6.92 -8.40 57.13
CA THR A 8 -6.38 -7.53 56.10
C THR A 8 -6.20 -8.32 54.81
N GLU A 9 -7.17 -8.21 53.89
CA GLU A 9 -6.94 -8.51 52.49
C GLU A 9 -6.06 -7.40 51.88
N HIS A 10 -4.91 -7.82 51.37
CA HIS A 10 -4.05 -7.02 50.51
C HIS A 10 -4.87 -6.52 49.32
N SER A 11 -5.16 -5.22 49.31
CA SER A 11 -5.69 -4.53 48.15
C SER A 11 -4.58 -4.43 47.10
N ASP A 12 -4.52 -5.42 46.21
CA ASP A 12 -3.85 -5.25 44.92
C ASP A 12 -4.62 -4.14 44.18
N GLY A 13 -4.02 -2.96 44.20
CA GLY A 13 -4.47 -1.79 43.48
C GLY A 13 -4.49 -2.06 41.99
N GLN A 14 -5.60 -2.63 41.51
CA GLN A 14 -5.99 -2.47 40.13
C GLN A 14 -6.30 -0.99 39.93
N PHE A 15 -5.40 -0.32 39.23
CA PHE A 15 -5.73 0.91 38.52
C PHE A 15 -6.88 0.60 37.55
N GLU A 16 -8.12 0.66 38.05
CA GLU A 16 -9.28 0.90 37.22
C GLU A 16 -8.99 2.21 36.49
N LYS A 17 -8.61 2.10 35.20
CA LYS A 17 -8.66 3.23 34.28
C LYS A 17 -10.14 3.53 34.05
N THR A 18 -10.74 4.22 35.00
CA THR A 18 -12.09 4.75 34.94
C THR A 18 -12.19 5.66 33.71
N GLY A 19 -12.91 5.19 32.68
CA GLY A 19 -13.19 5.94 31.45
C GLY A 19 -12.84 5.28 30.12
N GLN A 20 -12.29 4.05 30.09
CA GLN A 20 -12.05 3.37 28.81
C GLN A 20 -13.32 2.69 28.25
N GLU A 21 -13.68 3.01 27.00
CA GLU A 21 -14.79 2.36 26.29
C GLU A 21 -14.46 0.92 25.88
N TRP A 22 -15.46 0.04 25.76
CA TRP A 22 -15.26 -1.32 25.25
C TRP A 22 -14.61 -1.33 23.86
N ILE A 23 -15.13 -0.51 22.94
CA ILE A 23 -14.53 -0.29 21.63
C ILE A 23 -13.29 0.59 21.77
N CYS A 24 -12.17 0.12 21.23
CA CYS A 24 -10.92 0.86 21.35
C CYS A 24 -10.93 2.18 20.59
N GLY A 25 -10.14 3.13 21.09
CA GLY A 25 -9.99 4.46 20.49
C GLY A 25 -9.29 4.42 19.13
N PHE A 26 -9.53 5.48 18.34
CA PHE A 26 -8.88 5.71 17.05
C PHE A 26 -7.34 5.63 17.15
N TRP A 27 -6.74 6.42 18.05
CA TRP A 27 -5.29 6.49 18.20
C TRP A 27 -4.65 5.19 18.67
N GLN A 28 -5.34 4.41 19.52
CA GLN A 28 -4.82 3.13 19.98
C GLN A 28 -4.68 2.14 18.81
N ARG A 29 -5.62 2.13 17.86
CA ARG A 29 -5.51 1.32 16.64
C ARG A 29 -4.35 1.76 15.76
N ILE A 30 -4.13 3.07 15.61
CA ILE A 30 -3.00 3.61 14.86
C ILE A 30 -1.69 3.14 15.49
N ILE A 31 -1.50 3.39 16.78
CA ILE A 31 -0.25 3.07 17.48
C ILE A 31 0.01 1.54 17.44
N ALA A 32 -1.02 0.70 17.64
CA ALA A 32 -0.87 -0.75 17.50
C ALA A 32 -0.37 -1.13 16.09
N ASN A 33 -0.97 -0.56 15.05
CA ASN A 33 -0.59 -0.84 13.68
C ASN A 33 0.83 -0.35 13.36
N TRP A 34 1.26 0.79 13.92
CA TRP A 34 2.63 1.29 13.80
C TRP A 34 3.66 0.35 14.45
N ILE A 35 3.37 -0.20 15.63
CA ILE A 35 4.24 -1.19 16.28
C ILE A 35 4.35 -2.45 15.43
N ASP A 36 3.21 -2.94 14.89
CA ASP A 36 3.19 -4.10 14.00
C ASP A 36 3.97 -3.84 12.70
N MET A 37 3.84 -2.65 12.11
CA MET A 37 4.60 -2.25 10.92
C MET A 37 6.10 -2.14 11.21
N ALA A 38 6.50 -1.63 12.38
CA ALA A 38 7.90 -1.60 12.78
C ALA A 38 8.49 -3.02 12.91
N PHE A 39 7.74 -3.94 13.53
CA PHE A 39 8.13 -5.34 13.64
C PHE A 39 8.28 -6.01 12.25
N LEU A 40 7.30 -5.86 11.37
CA LEU A 40 7.39 -6.37 10.00
C LEU A 40 8.50 -5.69 9.21
N GLY A 41 8.75 -4.40 9.45
CA GLY A 41 9.85 -3.64 8.87
C GLY A 41 11.22 -4.18 9.26
N LEU A 42 11.39 -4.64 10.52
CA LEU A 42 12.62 -5.31 10.96
C LEU A 42 12.83 -6.66 10.25
N ILE A 43 11.77 -7.44 10.08
CA ILE A 43 11.82 -8.69 9.29
C ILE A 43 12.19 -8.39 7.84
N GLY A 44 11.56 -7.36 7.26
CA GLY A 44 11.83 -6.91 5.90
C GLY A 44 13.26 -6.39 5.72
N PHE A 45 13.78 -5.63 6.68
CA PHE A 45 15.16 -5.16 6.70
C PHE A 45 16.15 -6.33 6.79
N GLY A 46 15.93 -7.26 7.73
CA GLY A 46 16.78 -8.43 7.90
C GLY A 46 16.82 -9.31 6.65
N SER A 47 15.66 -9.68 6.11
CA SER A 47 15.58 -10.43 4.84
C SER A 47 16.16 -9.66 3.66
N GLY A 48 15.93 -8.35 3.61
CA GLY A 48 16.46 -7.45 2.59
C GLY A 48 17.97 -7.36 2.57
N TYR A 49 18.63 -7.50 3.73
CA TYR A 49 20.09 -7.56 3.83
C TYR A 49 20.68 -8.82 3.19
N PHE A 50 20.04 -9.98 3.37
CA PHE A 50 20.53 -11.26 2.83
C PHE A 50 20.08 -11.54 1.39
N LEU A 51 18.89 -11.06 0.99
CA LEU A 51 18.23 -11.39 -0.27
C LEU A 51 18.11 -10.20 -1.22
N GLU A 52 18.92 -9.16 -1.04
CA GLU A 52 18.87 -7.92 -1.82
C GLU A 52 18.86 -8.17 -3.34
N ALA A 53 19.84 -8.93 -3.84
CA ALA A 53 19.96 -9.24 -5.27
C ALA A 53 18.73 -9.98 -5.82
N TYR A 54 18.11 -10.85 -5.00
CA TYR A 54 16.91 -11.57 -5.37
C TYR A 54 15.69 -10.65 -5.44
N PHE A 55 15.51 -9.77 -4.46
CA PHE A 55 14.40 -8.81 -4.45
C PHE A 55 14.52 -7.77 -5.57
N VAL A 56 15.72 -7.30 -5.88
CA VAL A 56 15.96 -6.42 -7.02
C VAL A 56 15.56 -7.11 -8.33
N LYS A 57 15.94 -8.38 -8.51
CA LYS A 57 15.62 -9.16 -9.71
C LYS A 57 14.12 -9.38 -9.89
N ILE A 58 13.40 -9.68 -8.81
CA ILE A 58 11.94 -9.89 -8.85
C ILE A 58 11.17 -8.58 -9.13
N GLY A 59 11.71 -7.43 -8.75
CA GLY A 59 11.08 -6.14 -8.99
C GLY A 59 9.76 -5.98 -8.24
N VAL A 60 8.70 -5.54 -8.94
CA VAL A 60 7.39 -5.22 -8.36
C VAL A 60 6.75 -6.42 -7.64
N TRP A 61 7.01 -7.64 -8.11
CA TRP A 61 6.51 -8.86 -7.50
C TRP A 61 7.09 -9.14 -6.10
N GLY A 62 8.13 -8.41 -5.68
CA GLY A 62 8.67 -8.49 -4.33
C GLY A 62 7.63 -8.16 -3.26
N ARG A 63 6.66 -7.30 -3.58
CA ARG A 63 5.54 -6.98 -2.68
C ARG A 63 4.65 -8.18 -2.35
N LEU A 64 4.57 -9.19 -3.23
CA LEU A 64 3.83 -10.41 -2.94
C LEU A 64 4.49 -11.21 -1.81
N ILE A 65 5.83 -11.19 -1.73
CA ILE A 65 6.57 -11.84 -0.65
C ILE A 65 6.22 -11.18 0.69
N GLY A 66 6.25 -9.85 0.75
CA GLY A 66 5.83 -9.15 1.97
C GLY A 66 4.36 -9.33 2.30
N PHE A 67 3.48 -9.43 1.29
CA PHE A 67 2.07 -9.79 1.51
C PHE A 67 1.96 -11.16 2.19
N CYS A 68 2.67 -12.18 1.72
CA CYS A 68 2.70 -13.51 2.31
C CYS A 68 3.20 -13.48 3.77
N VAL A 69 4.28 -12.74 4.05
CA VAL A 69 4.77 -12.58 5.43
C VAL A 69 3.71 -11.90 6.30
N ALA A 70 3.09 -10.83 5.80
CA ALA A 70 2.16 -10.04 6.57
C ALA A 70 0.80 -10.75 6.78
N ILE A 71 0.29 -11.51 5.80
CA ILE A 71 -0.94 -12.30 5.97
C ILE A 71 -0.74 -13.45 6.96
N ILE A 72 0.44 -14.07 6.98
CA ILE A 72 0.77 -15.07 8.00
C ILE A 72 0.78 -14.40 9.38
N TYR A 73 1.52 -13.29 9.53
CA TYR A 73 1.60 -12.55 10.79
C TYR A 73 0.23 -12.09 11.29
N PHE A 74 -0.47 -11.25 10.52
CA PHE A 74 -1.75 -10.67 10.93
C PHE A 74 -2.87 -11.70 10.95
N GLY A 75 -2.88 -12.66 10.02
CA GLY A 75 -3.88 -13.73 9.98
C GLY A 75 -3.80 -14.63 11.21
N VAL A 76 -2.60 -15.10 11.54
CA VAL A 76 -2.39 -15.96 12.71
C VAL A 76 -2.58 -15.18 14.01
N MET A 77 -1.97 -14.00 14.16
CA MET A 77 -2.02 -13.27 15.44
C MET A 77 -3.38 -12.64 15.75
N ASN A 78 -4.16 -12.24 14.75
CA ASN A 78 -5.53 -11.77 15.00
C ASN A 78 -6.55 -12.91 15.17
N SER A 79 -6.13 -14.18 15.11
CA SER A 79 -7.02 -15.32 15.29
C SER A 79 -7.12 -15.79 16.74
N THR A 80 -7.97 -16.79 16.97
CA THR A 80 -8.10 -17.55 18.22
C THR A 80 -6.76 -18.05 18.76
N ILE A 81 -5.79 -18.35 17.88
CA ILE A 81 -4.46 -18.87 18.27
C ILE A 81 -3.73 -17.90 19.21
N PHE A 82 -3.90 -16.59 19.00
CA PHE A 82 -3.28 -15.54 19.82
C PHE A 82 -4.32 -14.64 20.48
N ASN A 83 -5.54 -15.16 20.71
CA ASN A 83 -6.65 -14.41 21.32
C ASN A 83 -6.96 -13.06 20.65
N GLY A 84 -6.72 -12.95 19.35
CA GLY A 84 -6.98 -11.72 18.59
C GLY A 84 -5.93 -10.62 18.79
N GLN A 85 -4.75 -10.91 19.32
CA GLN A 85 -3.72 -9.93 19.65
C GLN A 85 -2.47 -10.09 18.78
N THR A 86 -2.16 -9.07 17.98
CA THR A 86 -0.83 -8.85 17.40
C THR A 86 0.13 -8.29 18.45
N LEU A 87 1.43 -8.19 18.14
CA LEU A 87 2.40 -7.60 19.08
C LEU A 87 2.01 -6.17 19.45
N GLY A 88 1.63 -5.35 18.46
CA GLY A 88 1.17 -3.98 18.70
C GLY A 88 -0.13 -3.91 19.50
N LYS A 89 -1.10 -4.79 19.21
CA LYS A 89 -2.35 -4.87 19.98
C LYS A 89 -2.11 -5.36 21.40
N LYS A 90 -1.21 -6.32 21.60
CA LYS A 90 -0.83 -6.82 22.92
C LYS A 90 -0.19 -5.71 23.76
N ALA A 91 0.71 -4.91 23.17
CA ALA A 91 1.33 -3.76 23.84
C ALA A 91 0.30 -2.73 24.33
N LEU A 92 -0.80 -2.55 23.60
CA LEU A 92 -1.87 -1.60 23.95
C LEU A 92 -3.09 -2.23 24.63
N LYS A 93 -3.00 -3.50 25.04
CA LYS A 93 -4.10 -4.27 25.63
C LYS A 93 -5.37 -4.24 24.76
N LEU A 94 -5.21 -4.44 23.47
CA LEU A 94 -6.29 -4.53 22.48
C LEU A 94 -6.44 -5.97 22.00
N ARG A 95 -7.64 -6.35 21.54
CA ARG A 95 -7.86 -7.63 20.85
C ARG A 95 -8.95 -7.54 19.79
N VAL A 96 -8.90 -8.41 18.79
CA VAL A 96 -9.94 -8.58 17.78
C VAL A 96 -10.94 -9.65 18.23
N VAL A 97 -12.23 -9.30 18.21
CA VAL A 97 -13.33 -10.18 18.60
C VAL A 97 -14.47 -10.13 17.59
N ASN A 98 -15.35 -11.13 17.63
CA ASN A 98 -16.64 -11.11 16.94
C ASN A 98 -17.68 -10.31 17.75
N ILE A 99 -18.94 -10.33 17.30
CA ILE A 99 -20.05 -9.67 18.00
C ILE A 99 -20.31 -10.24 19.39
N ASP A 100 -20.08 -11.55 19.58
CA ASP A 100 -20.23 -12.25 20.87
C ASP A 100 -18.98 -12.14 21.77
N ASN A 101 -18.10 -11.17 21.48
CA ASN A 101 -16.85 -10.90 22.21
C ASN A 101 -15.86 -12.09 22.29
N ASN A 102 -16.01 -13.06 21.38
CA ASN A 102 -15.14 -14.21 21.21
C ASN A 102 -14.03 -13.93 20.18
N PRO A 103 -12.83 -14.51 20.36
CA PRO A 103 -11.78 -14.43 19.34
C PRO A 103 -12.24 -15.03 17.99
N ILE A 104 -11.73 -14.49 16.89
CA ILE A 104 -12.14 -14.91 15.54
C ILE A 104 -11.34 -16.12 15.04
N SER A 105 -11.95 -16.99 14.24
CA SER A 105 -11.25 -18.13 13.64
C SER A 105 -10.12 -17.70 12.69
N LEU A 106 -9.16 -18.59 12.44
CA LEU A 106 -8.02 -18.34 11.54
C LEU A 106 -8.48 -17.94 10.13
N ILE A 107 -9.44 -18.65 9.55
CA ILE A 107 -9.96 -18.36 8.20
C ILE A 107 -10.61 -16.97 8.15
N ARG A 108 -11.40 -16.61 9.18
CA ARG A 108 -12.01 -15.27 9.28
C ARG A 108 -10.94 -14.19 9.41
N SER A 109 -9.88 -14.45 10.16
CA SER A 109 -8.75 -13.53 10.33
C SER A 109 -7.93 -13.33 9.04
N LEU A 110 -7.64 -14.42 8.32
CA LEU A 110 -6.97 -14.38 7.01
C LEU A 110 -7.79 -13.58 5.99
N GLY A 111 -9.09 -13.89 5.86
CA GLY A 111 -9.99 -13.16 4.98
C GLY A 111 -10.09 -11.67 5.33
N ARG A 112 -10.19 -11.36 6.62
CA ARG A 112 -10.17 -9.98 7.14
C ARG A 112 -8.90 -9.26 6.71
N TYR A 113 -7.74 -9.92 6.82
CA TYR A 113 -6.48 -9.32 6.39
C TYR A 113 -6.39 -9.14 4.87
N CYS A 114 -6.90 -10.06 4.05
CA CYS A 114 -6.89 -9.93 2.60
C CYS A 114 -7.54 -8.62 2.11
N ILE A 115 -8.66 -8.21 2.71
CA ILE A 115 -9.35 -6.96 2.35
C ILE A 115 -8.46 -5.73 2.58
N LEU A 116 -7.59 -5.77 3.60
CA LEU A 116 -6.66 -4.68 3.92
C LEU A 116 -5.34 -4.80 3.15
N GLY A 117 -4.79 -6.01 3.05
CA GLY A 117 -3.48 -6.28 2.49
C GLY A 117 -3.43 -6.24 0.97
N ILE A 118 -4.48 -6.72 0.28
CA ILE A 118 -4.51 -6.75 -1.19
C ILE A 118 -4.39 -5.33 -1.78
N PRO A 119 -5.21 -4.34 -1.37
CA PRO A 119 -5.07 -2.97 -1.88
C PRO A 119 -3.71 -2.34 -1.58
N TYR A 120 -3.07 -2.69 -0.47
CA TYR A 120 -1.79 -2.12 -0.07
C TYR A 120 -0.61 -2.75 -0.82
N PHE A 121 -0.50 -4.08 -0.84
CA PHE A 121 0.65 -4.79 -1.41
C PHE A 121 0.57 -4.95 -2.93
N LEU A 122 -0.63 -5.16 -3.48
CA LEU A 122 -0.80 -5.44 -4.91
C LEU A 122 -1.11 -4.20 -5.75
N ASN A 123 -1.07 -3.00 -5.15
CA ASN A 123 -1.13 -1.77 -5.92
C ASN A 123 0.08 -1.68 -6.87
N GLY A 124 -0.19 -1.49 -8.17
CA GLY A 124 0.83 -1.43 -9.21
C GLY A 124 1.29 -2.79 -9.74
N ALA A 125 0.71 -3.90 -9.27
CA ALA A 125 0.92 -5.20 -9.90
C ALA A 125 0.43 -5.15 -11.36
N SER A 126 1.33 -5.39 -12.30
CA SER A 126 1.03 -5.41 -13.72
C SER A 126 0.62 -6.83 -14.10
N PHE A 127 -0.68 -7.07 -14.21
CA PHE A 127 -1.20 -8.35 -14.70
C PHE A 127 -1.18 -8.33 -16.24
N SER A 128 -0.18 -8.97 -16.84
CA SER A 128 -0.13 -9.18 -18.29
C SER A 128 -1.17 -10.23 -18.68
N ASN A 129 -2.30 -9.78 -19.19
CA ASN A 129 -3.45 -10.63 -19.57
C ASN A 129 -3.28 -11.23 -20.98
N GLU A 130 -2.11 -11.78 -21.30
CA GLU A 130 -1.81 -12.29 -22.65
C GLU A 130 -2.64 -13.53 -23.03
N ASN A 131 -3.10 -14.28 -22.03
CA ASN A 131 -3.86 -15.54 -22.22
C ASN A 131 -5.37 -15.39 -21.99
N ILE A 132 -5.87 -14.18 -21.74
CA ILE A 132 -7.29 -13.93 -21.44
C ILE A 132 -7.89 -13.16 -22.63
N SER A 133 -9.08 -13.56 -23.06
CA SER A 133 -9.83 -12.81 -24.08
C SER A 133 -9.89 -11.31 -23.70
N PRO A 134 -9.72 -10.37 -24.66
CA PRO A 134 -9.66 -8.93 -24.36
C PRO A 134 -10.81 -8.42 -23.51
N PHE A 135 -12.03 -8.94 -23.73
CA PHE A 135 -13.20 -8.61 -22.93
C PHE A 135 -13.02 -8.98 -21.45
N TRP A 136 -12.67 -10.25 -21.17
CA TRP A 136 -12.46 -10.75 -19.81
C TRP A 136 -11.24 -10.10 -19.14
N GLY A 137 -10.20 -9.77 -19.92
CA GLY A 137 -9.03 -9.04 -19.43
C GLY A 137 -9.39 -7.63 -18.96
N HIS A 138 -10.26 -6.91 -19.68
CA HIS A 138 -10.75 -5.61 -19.27
C HIS A 138 -11.66 -5.68 -18.03
N VAL A 139 -12.60 -6.62 -18.00
CA VAL A 139 -13.48 -6.84 -16.84
C VAL A 139 -12.66 -7.13 -15.58
N LEU A 140 -11.68 -8.03 -15.67
CA LEU A 140 -10.82 -8.37 -14.53
C LEU A 140 -10.00 -7.17 -14.06
N SER A 141 -9.43 -6.38 -14.99
CA SER A 141 -8.70 -5.15 -14.67
C SER A 141 -9.57 -4.13 -13.95
N LEU A 142 -10.83 -3.94 -14.38
CA LEU A 142 -11.79 -3.06 -13.72
C LEU A 142 -12.13 -3.52 -12.31
N ILE A 143 -12.32 -4.84 -12.10
CA ILE A 143 -12.58 -5.41 -10.78
C ILE A 143 -11.38 -5.18 -9.85
N ILE A 144 -10.17 -5.49 -10.31
CA ILE A 144 -8.94 -5.28 -9.53
C ILE A 144 -8.80 -3.80 -9.17
N TRP A 145 -9.03 -2.90 -10.14
CA TRP A 145 -8.98 -1.46 -9.92
C TRP A 145 -10.02 -0.99 -8.89
N ALA A 146 -11.25 -1.48 -8.99
CA ALA A 146 -12.32 -1.18 -8.04
C ALA A 146 -12.01 -1.68 -6.63
N VAL A 147 -11.47 -2.90 -6.50
CA VAL A 147 -11.06 -3.47 -5.20
C VAL A 147 -9.91 -2.66 -4.59
N ILE A 148 -8.89 -2.32 -5.37
CA ILE A 148 -7.73 -1.57 -4.86
C ILE A 148 -8.14 -0.14 -4.48
N CYS A 149 -8.69 0.64 -5.41
CA CYS A 149 -8.99 2.05 -5.16
C CYS A 149 -10.24 2.21 -4.29
N GLY A 150 -11.36 1.56 -4.65
CA GLY A 150 -12.61 1.63 -3.90
C GLY A 150 -12.47 1.07 -2.48
N GLY A 151 -11.76 -0.05 -2.33
CA GLY A 151 -11.41 -0.63 -1.04
C GLY A 151 -10.57 0.32 -0.18
N PHE A 152 -9.51 0.90 -0.75
CA PHE A 152 -8.62 1.82 -0.03
C PHE A 152 -9.36 3.07 0.49
N PHE A 153 -10.16 3.73 -0.37
CA PHE A 153 -10.94 4.91 0.05
C PHE A 153 -11.99 4.55 1.10
N SER A 154 -12.64 3.40 0.96
CA SER A 154 -13.64 2.91 1.91
C SER A 154 -13.03 2.61 3.28
N ILE A 155 -11.83 2.02 3.33
CA ILE A 155 -11.11 1.78 4.58
C ILE A 155 -10.83 3.11 5.29
N ILE A 156 -10.26 4.10 4.59
CA ILE A 156 -9.94 5.42 5.17
C ILE A 156 -11.21 6.12 5.66
N TYR A 157 -12.24 6.19 4.82
CA TYR A 157 -13.50 6.85 5.17
C TYR A 157 -14.14 6.22 6.41
N LEU A 158 -14.33 4.90 6.43
CA LEU A 158 -14.93 4.23 7.59
C LEU A 158 -14.05 4.38 8.84
N TYR A 159 -12.73 4.34 8.70
CA TYR A 159 -11.83 4.52 9.83
C TYR A 159 -11.94 5.90 10.48
N VAL A 160 -12.21 6.95 9.69
CA VAL A 160 -12.35 8.34 10.18
C VAL A 160 -13.77 8.64 10.68
N PHE A 161 -14.79 8.25 9.90
CA PHE A 161 -16.17 8.71 10.09
C PHE A 161 -17.05 7.72 10.85
N ASN A 162 -16.75 6.41 10.85
CA ASN A 162 -17.52 5.43 11.62
C ASN A 162 -17.11 5.49 13.11
N ARG A 163 -17.60 6.50 13.83
CA ARG A 163 -17.21 6.73 15.24
C ARG A 163 -17.96 5.84 16.23
N ILE A 164 -19.10 5.29 15.83
CA ILE A 164 -19.98 4.46 16.68
C ILE A 164 -19.37 3.06 16.85
N THR A 165 -19.18 2.32 15.75
CA THR A 165 -18.63 0.96 15.83
C THR A 165 -17.12 0.90 15.62
N ARG A 166 -16.54 1.97 15.04
CA ARG A 166 -15.12 2.03 14.61
C ARG A 166 -14.68 0.86 13.74
N GLN A 167 -15.62 0.21 13.06
CA GLN A 167 -15.34 -0.82 12.08
C GLN A 167 -14.94 -0.17 10.77
N SER A 168 -13.80 -0.57 10.24
CA SER A 168 -13.41 -0.29 8.86
C SER A 168 -13.94 -1.37 7.90
N LEU A 169 -13.68 -1.24 6.59
CA LEU A 169 -14.24 -2.16 5.59
C LEU A 169 -13.99 -3.65 5.92
N HIS A 170 -12.76 -3.99 6.29
CA HIS A 170 -12.40 -5.37 6.62
C HIS A 170 -13.07 -5.87 7.91
N ASP A 171 -13.30 -4.97 8.87
CA ASP A 171 -13.99 -5.30 10.11
C ASP A 171 -15.48 -5.53 9.85
N LEU A 172 -16.09 -4.72 8.99
CA LEU A 172 -17.50 -4.76 8.66
C LEU A 172 -17.88 -6.02 7.88
N VAL A 173 -17.08 -6.37 6.86
CA VAL A 173 -17.32 -7.58 6.05
C VAL A 173 -17.28 -8.85 6.89
N PHE A 174 -16.41 -8.92 7.90
CA PHE A 174 -16.27 -10.10 8.76
C PHE A 174 -16.97 -9.99 10.11
N GLY A 175 -17.70 -8.90 10.37
CA GLY A 175 -18.41 -8.67 11.63
C GLY A 175 -17.50 -8.70 12.86
N THR A 176 -16.34 -8.04 12.76
CA THR A 176 -15.31 -8.04 13.81
C THR A 176 -15.16 -6.66 14.44
N TYR A 177 -14.64 -6.62 15.66
CA TYR A 177 -14.42 -5.42 16.44
C TYR A 177 -13.03 -5.47 17.06
N VAL A 178 -12.42 -4.30 17.26
CA VAL A 178 -11.20 -4.17 18.08
C VAL A 178 -11.60 -3.53 19.40
N VAL A 179 -11.35 -4.24 20.49
CA VAL A 179 -11.83 -3.91 21.84
C VAL A 179 -10.66 -3.81 22.82
N ASN A 180 -10.86 -3.05 23.89
CA ASN A 180 -9.92 -3.02 25.02
C ASN A 180 -10.07 -4.31 25.86
N VAL A 181 -8.96 -4.93 26.22
CA VAL A 181 -8.92 -6.14 27.05
C VAL A 181 -9.27 -5.77 28.50
N GLY A 182 -10.10 -6.59 29.15
CA GLY A 182 -10.51 -6.41 30.54
C GLY A 182 -11.71 -5.48 30.73
N ILE A 183 -12.30 -4.96 29.65
CA ILE A 183 -13.50 -4.11 29.71
C ILE A 183 -14.73 -4.96 29.39
N LYS A 184 -15.78 -4.80 30.19
CA LYS A 184 -17.05 -5.51 29.98
C LYS A 184 -17.64 -5.14 28.62
N GLU A 185 -18.18 -6.15 27.96
CA GLU A 185 -18.89 -5.99 26.70
C GLU A 185 -20.05 -5.01 26.84
N LYS A 186 -20.22 -4.16 25.83
CA LYS A 186 -21.34 -3.23 25.74
C LYS A 186 -22.09 -3.49 24.45
N ASN A 187 -23.41 -3.53 24.49
CA ASN A 187 -24.23 -3.64 23.30
C ASN A 187 -23.98 -2.41 22.39
N ILE A 188 -23.45 -2.63 21.19
CA ILE A 188 -23.13 -1.55 20.25
C ILE A 188 -24.29 -1.43 19.25
N ALA A 189 -24.67 -0.20 18.94
CA ALA A 189 -25.57 0.09 17.84
C ALA A 189 -25.01 -0.38 16.50
N ASN A 190 -25.90 -0.71 15.56
CA ASN A 190 -25.51 -1.08 14.20
C ASN A 190 -24.78 0.07 13.48
N VAL A 191 -23.98 -0.29 12.47
CA VAL A 191 -23.34 0.70 11.59
C VAL A 191 -24.41 1.57 10.93
N TRP A 192 -24.13 2.87 10.89
CA TRP A 192 -25.00 3.84 10.25
C TRP A 192 -25.10 3.54 8.75
N LYS A 193 -26.31 3.17 8.28
CA LYS A 193 -26.56 2.72 6.89
C LYS A 193 -26.00 3.67 5.81
N PRO A 194 -26.03 5.01 5.97
CA PRO A 194 -25.40 5.92 5.01
C PRO A 194 -23.91 5.69 4.79
N HIS A 195 -23.15 5.18 5.76
CA HIS A 195 -21.76 4.79 5.52
C HIS A 195 -21.63 3.71 4.42
N LEU A 196 -22.58 2.76 4.37
CA LEU A 196 -22.61 1.74 3.32
C LEU A 196 -22.90 2.35 1.95
N ILE A 197 -23.76 3.38 1.90
CA ILE A 197 -24.05 4.11 0.66
C ILE A 197 -22.78 4.82 0.19
N VAL A 198 -22.05 5.51 1.07
CA VAL A 198 -20.80 6.18 0.70
C VAL A 198 -19.75 5.18 0.19
N VAL A 199 -19.61 4.02 0.85
CA VAL A 199 -18.76 2.93 0.35
C VAL A 199 -19.17 2.51 -1.05
N GLY A 200 -20.46 2.25 -1.28
CA GLY A 200 -20.99 1.91 -2.61
C GLY A 200 -20.68 2.97 -3.67
N VAL A 201 -20.82 4.26 -3.32
CA VAL A 201 -20.48 5.39 -4.21
C VAL A 201 -19.00 5.39 -4.56
N PHE A 202 -18.08 5.09 -3.65
CA PHE A 202 -16.65 4.99 -3.99
C PHE A 202 -16.37 3.90 -5.03
N PHE A 203 -16.96 2.72 -4.87
CA PHE A 203 -16.79 1.64 -5.85
C PHE A 203 -17.36 2.03 -7.22
N ILE A 204 -18.55 2.64 -7.26
CA ILE A 204 -19.18 3.10 -8.52
C ILE A 204 -18.34 4.21 -9.17
N ALA A 205 -17.91 5.21 -8.40
CA ALA A 205 -17.10 6.31 -8.93
C ALA A 205 -15.81 5.82 -9.56
N VAL A 206 -15.12 4.87 -8.92
CA VAL A 206 -13.88 4.27 -9.43
C VAL A 206 -14.10 3.52 -10.75
N LEU A 207 -15.26 2.87 -10.93
CA LEU A 207 -15.63 2.18 -12.18
C LEU A 207 -15.96 3.15 -13.32
N ILE A 208 -16.43 4.37 -13.02
CA ILE A 208 -16.75 5.38 -14.04
C ILE A 208 -15.49 6.07 -14.58
N VAL A 209 -14.44 6.23 -13.76
CA VAL A 209 -13.22 6.96 -14.14
C VAL A 209 -12.59 6.48 -15.47
N PRO A 210 -12.42 5.17 -15.73
CA PRO A 210 -11.89 4.69 -17.01
C PRO A 210 -12.77 5.03 -18.22
N LEU A 211 -14.10 5.12 -18.04
CA LEU A 211 -15.06 5.44 -19.11
C LEU A 211 -14.99 6.92 -19.52
N VAL A 212 -14.63 7.81 -18.60
CA VAL A 212 -14.51 9.26 -18.87
C VAL A 212 -13.14 9.62 -19.44
N LYS A 213 -12.10 8.85 -19.11
CA LYS A 213 -10.71 9.09 -19.55
C LYS A 213 -10.48 8.93 -21.05
N SER A 214 -11.36 8.27 -21.80
CA SER A 214 -11.25 8.14 -23.27
C SER A 214 -11.26 9.50 -23.99
N ASN A 215 -11.85 10.54 -23.39
CA ASN A 215 -11.98 11.87 -23.99
C ASN A 215 -10.87 12.86 -23.60
N PHE A 216 -10.01 12.53 -22.63
CA PHE A 216 -8.93 13.40 -22.15
C PHE A 216 -7.53 12.99 -22.64
N SER A 217 -7.44 11.90 -23.40
CA SER A 217 -6.17 11.38 -23.89
C SER A 217 -5.84 11.97 -25.26
N GLN A 218 -5.37 13.22 -25.28
CA GLN A 218 -4.48 13.66 -26.37
C GLN A 218 -3.14 12.94 -26.20
N GLN A 219 -3.10 11.65 -26.52
CA GLN A 219 -1.89 10.86 -26.41
C GLN A 219 -0.96 11.21 -27.57
N GLU A 220 0.18 11.86 -27.24
CA GLU A 220 1.41 11.64 -27.98
C GLU A 220 1.57 10.12 -28.23
N PRO A 221 2.10 9.68 -29.39
CA PRO A 221 2.02 8.29 -29.81
C PRO A 221 2.66 7.36 -28.76
N LEU A 222 1.83 6.76 -27.91
CA LEU A 222 2.22 5.82 -26.86
C LEU A 222 3.07 4.65 -27.41
N VAL A 223 2.89 4.36 -28.70
CA VAL A 223 3.67 3.39 -29.46
C VAL A 223 5.17 3.71 -29.41
N GLY A 224 5.56 4.98 -29.56
CA GLY A 224 6.97 5.39 -29.51
C GLY A 224 7.62 5.18 -28.14
N LEU A 225 6.85 5.44 -27.07
CA LEU A 225 7.31 5.21 -25.69
C LEU A 225 7.45 3.73 -25.38
N LYS A 226 6.49 2.91 -25.83
CA LYS A 226 6.55 1.45 -25.66
C LYS A 226 7.77 0.85 -26.37
N ASN A 227 8.04 1.25 -27.62
CA ASN A 227 9.21 0.81 -28.37
C ASN A 227 10.53 1.19 -27.68
N SER A 228 10.57 2.37 -27.07
CA SER A 228 11.74 2.84 -26.31
C SER A 228 11.95 2.01 -25.05
N GLN A 229 10.88 1.67 -24.34
CA GLN A 229 10.94 0.76 -23.19
C GLN A 229 11.48 -0.62 -23.61
N GLU A 230 10.92 -1.22 -24.66
CA GLU A 230 11.35 -2.53 -25.16
C GLU A 230 12.82 -2.52 -25.60
N THR A 231 13.28 -1.44 -26.22
CA THR A 231 14.68 -1.31 -26.66
C THR A 231 15.63 -1.17 -25.48
N LEU A 232 15.29 -0.33 -24.49
CA LEU A 232 16.11 -0.15 -23.29
C LEU A 232 16.15 -1.42 -22.41
N MET A 233 15.07 -2.21 -22.40
CA MET A 233 15.00 -3.49 -21.71
C MET A 233 15.92 -4.58 -22.29
N LYS A 234 16.42 -4.42 -23.53
CA LYS A 234 17.40 -5.35 -24.11
C LYS A 234 18.78 -5.27 -23.46
N ASN A 235 19.09 -4.18 -22.75
CA ASN A 235 20.37 -4.06 -22.06
C ASN A 235 20.42 -5.04 -20.88
N PRO A 236 21.47 -5.88 -20.76
CA PRO A 236 21.54 -6.94 -19.75
C PRO A 236 21.52 -6.43 -18.31
N LEU A 237 21.97 -5.19 -18.06
CA LEU A 237 21.99 -4.56 -16.74
C LEU A 237 20.64 -3.98 -16.32
N VAL A 238 19.68 -3.89 -17.25
CA VAL A 238 18.37 -3.29 -17.04
C VAL A 238 17.37 -4.37 -16.61
N ASN A 239 16.59 -4.06 -15.57
CA ASN A 239 15.53 -4.92 -15.04
C ASN A 239 14.13 -4.42 -15.43
N HIS A 240 13.91 -3.10 -15.38
CA HIS A 240 12.63 -2.48 -15.71
C HIS A 240 12.86 -1.04 -16.18
N VAL A 241 12.05 -0.58 -17.14
CA VAL A 241 12.14 0.79 -17.68
C VAL A 241 10.77 1.45 -17.72
N SER A 242 10.69 2.67 -17.19
CA SER A 242 9.53 3.55 -17.37
C SER A 242 9.96 4.80 -18.10
N VAL A 243 9.34 5.08 -19.25
CA VAL A 243 9.56 6.32 -20.01
C VAL A 243 8.33 7.19 -19.87
N LEU A 244 8.53 8.44 -19.44
CA LEU A 244 7.51 9.45 -19.25
C LEU A 244 7.87 10.69 -20.07
N VAL A 245 6.92 11.21 -20.84
CA VAL A 245 7.03 12.52 -21.49
C VAL A 245 6.08 13.47 -20.78
N GLY A 246 6.54 14.71 -20.55
CA GLY A 246 5.75 15.70 -19.86
C GLY A 246 6.16 17.12 -20.18
N LYS A 247 5.38 18.06 -19.64
CA LYS A 247 5.66 19.49 -19.65
C LYS A 247 5.61 19.97 -18.20
N THR A 248 6.55 20.79 -17.79
CA THR A 248 6.50 21.50 -16.51
C THR A 248 6.39 22.98 -16.79
N THR A 249 5.43 23.65 -16.16
CA THR A 249 5.27 25.10 -16.25
C THR A 249 5.86 25.70 -15.00
N SER A 250 6.88 26.54 -15.16
CA SER A 250 7.44 27.34 -14.07
C SER A 250 7.00 28.78 -14.27
N SER A 251 6.22 29.28 -13.32
CA SER A 251 5.75 30.67 -13.29
C SER A 251 6.69 31.51 -12.43
N SER A 252 7.29 32.55 -13.00
CA SER A 252 8.11 33.50 -12.26
C SER A 252 7.54 34.91 -12.37
N ILE A 253 7.39 35.59 -11.23
CA ILE A 253 6.84 36.96 -11.11
C ILE A 253 7.58 37.96 -12.02
N LYS A 254 8.86 37.71 -12.35
CA LYS A 254 9.68 38.58 -13.21
C LYS A 254 9.80 38.13 -14.67
N LYS A 255 9.45 36.88 -15.00
CA LYS A 255 9.80 36.26 -16.30
C LYS A 255 8.61 35.65 -17.05
N GLY A 256 7.40 35.74 -16.48
CA GLY A 256 6.22 35.07 -17.02
C GLY A 256 6.29 33.55 -16.82
N ASP A 257 5.38 32.84 -17.48
CA ASP A 257 5.32 31.38 -17.48
C ASP A 257 6.32 30.83 -18.51
N THR A 258 7.28 30.04 -18.04
CA THR A 258 8.17 29.24 -18.90
C THR A 258 7.71 27.80 -18.90
N VAL A 259 7.33 27.28 -20.06
CA VAL A 259 6.99 25.86 -20.26
C VAL A 259 8.25 25.13 -20.68
N THR A 260 8.65 24.11 -19.93
CA THR A 260 9.78 23.23 -20.25
C THR A 260 9.24 21.83 -20.53
N THR A 261 9.54 21.32 -21.71
CA THR A 261 9.22 19.97 -22.17
C THR A 261 10.34 19.01 -21.80
N PHE A 262 10.01 17.82 -21.32
CA PHE A 262 11.02 16.84 -20.92
C PHE A 262 10.65 15.40 -21.31
N VAL A 263 11.68 14.60 -21.59
CA VAL A 263 11.60 13.14 -21.59
C VAL A 263 12.32 12.62 -20.36
N LYS A 264 11.67 11.78 -19.57
CA LYS A 264 12.25 11.13 -18.40
C LYS A 264 12.23 9.62 -18.57
N ALA A 265 13.40 8.99 -18.57
CA ALA A 265 13.53 7.55 -18.48
C ALA A 265 13.99 7.15 -17.07
N GLN A 266 13.17 6.37 -16.37
CA GLN A 266 13.50 5.73 -15.11
C GLN A 266 13.92 4.29 -15.38
N ILE A 267 15.18 3.99 -15.12
CA ILE A 267 15.82 2.73 -15.49
C ILE A 267 16.23 2.01 -14.21
N PHE A 268 15.55 0.91 -13.92
CA PHE A 268 15.83 0.03 -12.79
C PHE A 268 16.95 -0.93 -13.18
N LEU A 269 18.06 -0.88 -12.46
CA LEU A 269 19.26 -1.68 -12.70
C LEU A 269 19.25 -2.95 -11.85
N LYS A 270 19.85 -4.02 -12.38
CA LYS A 270 20.08 -5.28 -11.65
C LYS A 270 21.24 -5.19 -10.66
N GLU A 271 22.18 -4.26 -10.90
CA GLU A 271 23.36 -4.02 -10.08
C GLU A 271 23.43 -2.54 -9.70
N ASN A 272 24.10 -2.25 -8.59
CA ASN A 272 24.25 -0.88 -8.13
C ASN A 272 25.31 -0.13 -8.95
N GLN A 273 24.90 0.38 -10.11
CA GLN A 273 25.71 1.23 -11.00
C GLN A 273 25.07 2.60 -11.23
N VAL A 274 24.31 3.11 -10.25
CA VAL A 274 23.58 4.38 -10.39
C VAL A 274 24.49 5.58 -10.66
N LEU A 275 25.76 5.52 -10.21
CA LEU A 275 26.78 6.56 -10.44
C LEU A 275 27.57 6.40 -11.75
N ASN A 276 27.22 5.41 -12.58
CA ASN A 276 27.89 5.19 -13.86
C ASN A 276 27.37 6.15 -14.94
N LYS A 277 28.07 7.28 -15.12
CA LYS A 277 27.76 8.30 -16.13
C LYS A 277 27.88 7.77 -17.57
N ALA A 278 28.78 6.82 -17.84
CA ALA A 278 28.96 6.24 -19.18
C ALA A 278 27.74 5.42 -19.57
N LEU A 279 27.27 4.56 -18.67
CA LEU A 279 26.03 3.79 -18.83
C LEU A 279 24.81 4.72 -19.03
N ALA A 280 24.70 5.78 -18.23
CA ALA A 280 23.62 6.76 -18.39
C ALA A 280 23.63 7.43 -19.77
N ARG A 281 24.82 7.73 -20.32
CA ARG A 281 24.97 8.32 -21.66
C ARG A 281 24.62 7.32 -22.77
N GLU A 282 25.03 6.07 -22.65
CA GLU A 282 24.66 4.99 -23.60
C GLU A 282 23.13 4.82 -23.67
N LEU A 283 22.48 4.77 -22.51
CA LEU A 283 21.02 4.64 -22.41
C LEU A 283 20.30 5.89 -22.93
N ALA A 284 20.86 7.08 -22.72
CA ALA A 284 20.36 8.32 -23.31
C ALA A 284 20.42 8.28 -24.85
N GLY A 285 21.52 7.79 -25.43
CA GLY A 285 21.64 7.62 -26.88
C GLY A 285 20.64 6.61 -27.44
N THR A 286 20.42 5.52 -26.71
CA THR A 286 19.41 4.51 -27.09
C THR A 286 18.00 5.08 -27.04
N LEU A 287 17.69 5.90 -26.03
CA LEU A 287 16.41 6.60 -25.92
C LEU A 287 16.21 7.60 -27.08
N ALA A 288 17.23 8.42 -27.39
CA ALA A 288 17.15 9.38 -28.49
C ALA A 288 16.93 8.70 -29.86
N ASN A 289 17.58 7.55 -30.09
CA ASN A 289 17.44 6.77 -31.31
C ASN A 289 16.07 6.08 -31.43
N SER A 290 15.54 5.57 -30.31
CA SER A 290 14.24 4.88 -30.28
C SER A 290 13.04 5.82 -30.23
N TYR A 291 13.24 7.05 -29.76
CA TYR A 291 12.25 8.12 -29.72
C TYR A 291 12.84 9.43 -30.25
N PRO A 292 12.87 9.65 -31.58
CA PRO A 292 13.46 10.84 -32.20
C PRO A 292 12.83 12.15 -31.71
N GLN A 293 11.56 12.11 -31.28
CA GLN A 293 10.85 13.22 -30.62
C GLN A 293 11.52 13.70 -29.32
N THR A 294 12.50 12.96 -28.78
CA THR A 294 13.38 13.42 -27.69
C THR A 294 14.17 14.66 -28.07
N MET A 295 14.60 14.76 -29.34
CA MET A 295 15.40 15.88 -29.85
C MET A 295 14.62 17.20 -29.91
N GLU A 296 13.29 17.13 -29.90
CA GLU A 296 12.40 18.29 -29.90
C GLU A 296 12.09 18.79 -28.49
N LYS A 297 12.59 18.12 -27.45
CA LYS A 297 12.32 18.48 -26.04
C LYS A 297 13.49 19.25 -25.44
N ASP A 298 13.20 20.03 -24.41
CA ASP A 298 14.22 20.89 -23.78
C ASP A 298 15.24 20.09 -22.97
N ILE A 299 14.81 18.94 -22.39
CA ILE A 299 15.62 18.15 -21.47
C ILE A 299 15.34 16.64 -21.61
N ALA A 300 16.40 15.84 -21.68
CA ALA A 300 16.35 14.39 -21.45
C ALA A 300 16.90 14.04 -20.06
N LEU A 301 16.06 13.44 -19.22
CA LEU A 301 16.38 13.02 -17.86
C LEU A 301 16.50 11.49 -17.81
N ILE A 302 17.71 10.99 -17.53
CA ILE A 302 17.96 9.57 -17.27
C ILE A 302 18.13 9.38 -15.77
N GLU A 303 17.18 8.71 -15.13
CA GLU A 303 17.25 8.33 -13.72
C GLU A 303 17.63 6.86 -13.61
N LEU A 304 18.87 6.59 -13.19
CA LEU A 304 19.31 5.23 -12.87
C LEU A 304 18.89 4.90 -11.44
N ILE A 305 18.22 3.76 -11.26
CA ILE A 305 17.62 3.33 -9.99
C ILE A 305 18.10 1.92 -9.67
N TYR A 306 18.66 1.71 -8.49
CA TYR A 306 18.89 0.39 -7.92
C TYR A 306 18.05 0.28 -6.64
N ALA A 307 16.95 -0.48 -6.74
CA ALA A 307 15.95 -0.51 -5.69
C ALA A 307 15.17 -1.82 -5.67
N TYR A 308 14.62 -2.13 -4.50
CA TYR A 308 13.59 -3.15 -4.33
C TYR A 308 12.55 -2.65 -3.33
N ASP A 309 11.35 -3.20 -3.45
CA ASP A 309 10.23 -2.93 -2.56
C ASP A 309 9.47 -4.23 -2.30
N ILE A 310 9.54 -4.73 -1.07
CA ILE A 310 8.78 -5.90 -0.62
C ILE A 310 7.51 -5.50 0.16
N GLY A 311 7.14 -4.22 0.18
CA GLY A 311 5.94 -3.68 0.83
C GLY A 311 6.05 -3.52 2.35
N ILE A 312 6.80 -4.40 3.02
CA ILE A 312 7.16 -4.28 4.45
C ILE A 312 8.49 -3.53 4.67
N PHE A 313 9.37 -3.53 3.66
CA PHE A 313 10.62 -2.77 3.65
C PHE A 313 10.99 -2.42 2.20
N LYS A 314 11.72 -1.32 2.02
CA LYS A 314 12.22 -0.89 0.70
C LYS A 314 13.61 -0.30 0.83
N LYS A 315 14.43 -0.51 -0.19
CA LYS A 315 15.75 0.10 -0.35
C LYS A 315 15.77 0.80 -1.69
N TRP A 316 16.26 2.03 -1.73
CA TRP A 316 16.22 2.87 -2.93
C TRP A 316 17.48 3.70 -3.08
N PHE A 317 18.24 3.43 -4.13
CA PHE A 317 19.32 4.28 -4.59
C PHE A 317 18.97 4.79 -5.97
N SER A 318 19.00 6.10 -6.16
CA SER A 318 18.84 6.67 -7.50
C SER A 318 19.76 7.84 -7.74
N TYR A 319 20.12 8.02 -9.00
CA TYR A 319 20.87 9.18 -9.46
C TYR A 319 20.31 9.67 -10.79
N LYS A 320 20.20 10.99 -10.91
CA LYS A 320 19.60 11.66 -12.07
C LYS A 320 20.69 12.28 -12.93
N TYR A 321 20.74 11.87 -14.19
CA TYR A 321 21.56 12.49 -15.22
C TYR A 321 20.68 13.34 -16.12
N THR A 322 21.14 14.56 -16.36
CA THR A 322 20.48 15.50 -17.26
C THR A 322 21.32 15.61 -18.53
N PHE A 323 20.69 15.36 -19.66
CA PHE A 323 21.25 15.55 -20.98
C PHE A 323 20.43 16.60 -21.72
N LYS A 324 21.12 17.45 -22.47
CA LYS A 324 20.47 18.25 -23.51
C LYS A 324 20.39 17.35 -24.74
N PRO A 325 19.18 17.07 -25.26
CA PRO A 325 18.99 16.22 -26.42
C PRO A 325 19.85 16.66 -27.60
#